data_AF-A0A971S1Y7-F1
#
_entry.id   AF-A0A971S1Y7-F1
#
_cell.length_a   1.000
_cell.length_b   1.000
_cell.length_c   1.000
_cell.angle_alpha   90.00
_cell.angle_beta   90.00
_cell.angle_gamma   90.00
#
_symmetry.space_group_name_H-M   'P 1'
#
loop_
_entity.id
_entity.type
_entity.pdbx_description
1 polymer ?
#
loop_
_entity_poly.entity_id
_entity_poly.type
_entity_poly.pdbx_seq_one_letter_code
_entity_poly.pdbx_strand_id
1 'polypeptide(L)'
;MAKIKKKIKTIKVDADKCNGCRGCEIVCSAFHASPKYSSNNPARSRIQILTNRLQDKWLPVFAGEYTPAECMGRDVYVIDGKEYDECDFCRAVCPSRDLFKEPDSGLPLKCDMCENEPPLEKPKCVEVCINEVLTYEEREEEVDEEVEIEAVETALGSLIDKHGLDKIADTIARMSLKS
;
A
#
# COMPACT_ATOMS: atom_id res chain seq x y z
N MET A 1 -11.26 -25.33 9.16
CA MET A 1 -11.13 -24.00 9.79
C MET A 1 -12.54 -23.51 10.10
N ALA A 2 -12.73 -22.68 11.12
CA ALA A 2 -14.06 -22.12 11.40
C ALA A 2 -14.42 -21.10 10.30
N LYS A 3 -15.66 -21.14 9.81
CA LYS A 3 -16.16 -20.13 8.87
C LYS A 3 -16.70 -18.95 9.66
N ILE A 4 -16.23 -17.76 9.34
CA ILE A 4 -16.69 -16.50 9.93
C ILE A 4 -17.30 -15.60 8.85
N LYS A 5 -18.31 -14.80 9.21
CA LYS A 5 -18.80 -13.73 8.35
C LYS A 5 -17.86 -12.53 8.49
N LYS A 6 -17.10 -12.23 7.43
CA LYS A 6 -16.19 -11.09 7.38
C LYS A 6 -16.76 -10.01 6.47
N LYS A 7 -16.63 -8.75 6.89
CA LYS A 7 -16.95 -7.60 6.06
C LYS A 7 -15.78 -7.34 5.10
N ILE A 8 -16.00 -7.58 3.81
CA ILE A 8 -15.01 -7.36 2.76
C ILE A 8 -15.20 -5.95 2.18
N LYS A 9 -14.11 -5.19 2.19
CA LYS A 9 -14.03 -3.83 1.68
C LYS A 9 -13.40 -3.84 0.29
N THR A 10 -14.02 -3.18 -0.68
CA THR A 10 -13.54 -3.13 -2.06
C THR A 10 -13.45 -1.68 -2.53
N ILE A 11 -12.32 -1.31 -3.13
CA ILE A 11 -12.20 -0.07 -3.90
C ILE A 11 -12.17 -0.45 -5.38
N LYS A 12 -13.21 -0.07 -6.12
CA LYS A 12 -13.22 -0.18 -7.58
C LYS A 12 -12.42 0.97 -8.17
N VAL A 13 -11.59 0.66 -9.16
CA VAL A 13 -10.70 1.62 -9.83
C VAL A 13 -11.09 1.71 -11.30
N ASP A 14 -11.66 2.83 -11.70
CA ASP A 14 -11.97 3.18 -13.08
C ASP A 14 -10.88 4.12 -13.62
N ALA A 15 -9.77 3.51 -14.05
CA ALA A 15 -8.54 4.22 -14.41
C ALA A 15 -8.73 5.22 -15.57
N ASP A 16 -9.69 4.99 -16.46
CA ASP A 16 -9.99 5.87 -17.60
C ASP A 16 -10.53 7.24 -17.18
N LYS A 17 -11.10 7.34 -15.98
CA LYS A 17 -11.53 8.63 -15.40
C LYS A 17 -10.39 9.41 -14.74
N CYS A 18 -9.22 8.80 -14.59
CA CYS A 18 -8.10 9.40 -13.87
C CYS A 18 -7.47 10.52 -14.69
N ASN A 19 -7.32 11.69 -14.08
CA ASN A 19 -6.65 12.85 -14.67
C ASN A 19 -5.22 13.07 -14.11
N GLY A 20 -4.72 12.12 -13.32
CA GLY A 20 -3.38 12.20 -12.75
C GLY A 20 -3.15 13.34 -11.75
N CYS A 21 -4.20 13.85 -11.08
CA CYS A 21 -4.06 14.94 -10.11
C CYS A 21 -3.25 14.58 -8.85
N ARG A 22 -3.11 13.27 -8.56
CA ARG A 22 -2.40 12.72 -7.38
C ARG A 22 -2.94 13.19 -6.02
N GLY A 23 -4.17 13.69 -5.96
CA GLY A 23 -4.83 14.09 -4.72
C GLY A 23 -4.98 12.92 -3.73
N CYS A 24 -5.21 11.71 -4.25
CA CYS A 24 -5.22 10.47 -3.46
C CYS A 24 -3.88 10.20 -2.77
N GLU A 25 -2.74 10.50 -3.42
CA GLU A 25 -1.43 10.28 -2.85
C GLU A 25 -1.15 11.23 -1.69
N ILE A 26 -1.47 12.51 -1.91
CA ILE A 26 -1.31 13.60 -0.94
C ILE A 26 -2.12 13.30 0.31
N VAL A 27 -3.43 13.07 0.18
CA VAL A 27 -4.30 12.87 1.35
C VAL A 27 -3.94 11.59 2.11
N CYS A 28 -3.56 10.52 1.40
CA CYS A 28 -3.19 9.26 2.03
C CYS A 28 -1.90 9.44 2.84
N SER A 29 -0.86 10.07 2.28
CA SER A 29 0.36 10.35 3.04
C SER A 29 0.12 11.29 4.23
N ALA A 30 -0.76 12.29 4.06
CA ALA A 30 -1.11 13.22 5.13
C ALA A 30 -1.85 12.53 6.28
N PHE A 31 -2.82 11.66 5.95
CA PHE A 31 -3.57 10.90 6.93
C PHE A 31 -2.68 9.96 7.77
N HIS A 32 -1.59 9.46 7.19
CA HIS A 32 -0.63 8.57 7.86
C HIS A 32 0.59 9.30 8.43
N ALA A 33 0.64 10.63 8.38
CA ALA A 33 1.66 11.37 9.09
C ALA A 33 1.50 11.18 10.61
N SER A 34 2.60 11.31 11.36
CA SER A 34 2.57 11.28 12.82
C SER A 34 3.14 12.59 13.37
N PRO A 35 2.31 13.46 13.99
CA PRO A 35 0.86 13.36 14.17
C PRO A 35 0.07 13.43 12.86
N LYS A 36 -1.17 12.92 12.86
CA LYS A 36 -2.06 12.89 11.68
C LYS A 36 -2.21 14.28 11.06
N TYR A 37 -2.03 14.37 9.73
CA TYR A 37 -2.03 15.61 8.93
C TYR A 37 -0.91 16.63 9.22
N SER A 38 0.07 16.32 10.07
CA SER A 38 1.18 17.25 10.37
C SER A 38 2.09 17.54 9.18
N SER A 39 2.16 16.63 8.21
CA SER A 39 2.94 16.75 6.98
C SER A 39 2.29 15.91 5.89
N ASN A 40 2.78 16.03 4.65
CA ASN A 40 2.44 15.12 3.57
C ASN A 40 3.70 14.84 2.75
N ASN A 41 3.80 13.62 2.22
CA ASN A 41 4.87 13.22 1.33
C ASN A 41 4.33 12.11 0.42
N PRO A 42 4.05 12.38 -0.87
CA PRO A 42 3.54 11.38 -1.79
C PRO A 42 4.37 10.09 -1.85
N ALA A 43 5.69 10.14 -1.62
CA ALA A 43 6.52 8.93 -1.58
C ALA A 43 6.15 7.96 -0.42
N ARG A 44 5.49 8.46 0.64
CA ARG A 44 4.97 7.68 1.77
C ARG A 44 3.52 7.21 1.57
N SER A 45 2.96 7.43 0.38
CA SER A 45 1.56 7.11 0.12
C SER A 45 1.34 5.64 -0.18
N ARG A 46 0.26 5.08 0.38
CA ARG A 46 -0.17 3.68 0.17
C ARG A 46 -1.00 3.49 -1.10
N ILE A 47 -1.18 4.55 -1.89
CA ILE A 47 -1.67 4.54 -3.26
C ILE A 47 -0.71 5.41 -4.09
N GLN A 48 -0.33 4.95 -5.27
CA GLN A 48 0.56 5.66 -6.19
C GLN A 48 -0.09 5.68 -7.58
N ILE A 49 -0.06 6.83 -8.25
CA ILE A 49 -0.51 6.94 -9.65
C ILE A 49 0.68 6.68 -10.56
N LEU A 50 0.74 5.47 -11.11
CA LEU A 50 1.71 5.14 -12.16
C LEU A 50 1.24 5.76 -13.46
N THR A 51 2.10 6.58 -14.07
CA THR A 51 1.69 7.40 -15.21
C THR A 51 2.80 7.62 -16.21
N ASN A 52 2.40 7.59 -17.48
CA ASN A 52 3.17 8.13 -18.60
C ASN A 52 2.22 9.00 -19.43
N ARG A 53 2.38 10.32 -19.31
CA ARG A 53 1.49 11.29 -19.95
C ARG A 53 1.53 11.25 -21.47
N LEU A 54 2.68 10.85 -22.04
CA LEU A 54 2.85 10.77 -23.50
C LEU A 54 2.17 9.54 -24.09
N GLN A 55 1.93 8.52 -23.26
CA GLN A 55 1.26 7.27 -23.64
C GLN A 55 -0.15 7.15 -23.04
N ASP A 56 -0.68 8.24 -22.47
CA ASP A 56 -1.99 8.28 -21.82
C ASP A 56 -2.19 7.17 -20.77
N LYS A 57 -1.15 6.90 -19.98
CA LYS A 57 -1.20 5.94 -18.86
C LYS A 57 -1.54 6.68 -17.56
N TRP A 58 -2.63 6.29 -16.91
CA TRP A 58 -3.09 6.83 -15.62
C TRP A 58 -3.58 5.71 -14.72
N LEU A 59 -2.68 5.05 -13.99
CA LEU A 59 -2.97 3.82 -13.27
C LEU A 59 -2.81 4.01 -11.76
N PRO A 60 -3.91 4.16 -10.99
CA PRO A 60 -3.86 4.11 -9.53
C PRO A 60 -3.55 2.70 -9.03
N VAL A 61 -2.44 2.53 -8.31
CA VAL A 61 -2.01 1.25 -7.74
C VAL A 61 -1.90 1.37 -6.23
N PHE A 62 -2.52 0.44 -5.52
CA PHE A 62 -2.52 0.39 -4.06
C PHE A 62 -1.41 -0.53 -3.55
N ALA A 63 -0.75 -0.11 -2.48
CA ALA A 63 0.16 -0.95 -1.73
C ALA A 63 -0.56 -2.23 -1.25
N GLY A 64 0.10 -3.36 -1.41
CA GLY A 64 -0.34 -4.69 -1.01
C GLY A 64 0.60 -5.31 0.00
N GLU A 65 0.85 -6.61 -0.14
CA GLU A 65 1.68 -7.37 0.80
C GLU A 65 3.18 -7.17 0.59
N TYR A 66 3.95 -7.34 1.66
CA TYR A 66 5.39 -7.42 1.60
C TYR A 66 5.84 -8.74 0.99
N THR A 67 6.90 -8.70 0.17
CA THR A 67 7.60 -9.90 -0.28
C THR A 67 9.09 -9.76 0.01
N PRO A 68 9.75 -10.78 0.58
CA PRO A 68 11.18 -10.75 0.86
C PRO A 68 12.03 -10.95 -0.40
N ALA A 69 11.45 -11.49 -1.47
CA ALA A 69 12.15 -11.83 -2.71
C ALA A 69 11.42 -11.33 -3.95
N GLU A 70 12.18 -11.18 -5.03
CA GLU A 70 11.65 -10.86 -6.35
C GLU A 70 11.12 -12.13 -7.05
N CYS A 71 10.23 -11.93 -8.02
CA CYS A 71 9.80 -13.00 -8.92
C CYS A 71 10.95 -13.46 -9.82
N MET A 72 10.99 -14.75 -10.16
CA MET A 72 11.97 -15.31 -11.10
C MET A 72 11.86 -14.72 -12.51
N GLY A 73 10.68 -14.24 -12.88
CA GLY A 73 10.40 -13.51 -14.10
C GLY A 73 9.47 -12.35 -13.80
N ARG A 74 9.63 -11.27 -14.55
CA ARG A 74 8.82 -10.06 -14.44
C ARG A 74 8.04 -9.86 -15.72
N ASP A 75 6.84 -9.31 -15.59
CA ASP A 75 5.87 -9.18 -16.66
C ASP A 75 5.71 -7.73 -17.12
N VAL A 76 5.44 -7.59 -18.42
CA VAL A 76 5.09 -6.36 -19.11
C VAL A 76 3.79 -6.62 -19.85
N TYR A 77 2.81 -5.72 -19.70
CA TYR A 77 1.51 -5.85 -20.34
C TYR A 77 1.35 -4.85 -21.47
N VAL A 78 0.79 -5.33 -22.58
CA VAL A 78 0.23 -4.48 -23.63
C VAL A 78 -1.29 -4.66 -23.59
N ILE A 79 -2.00 -3.61 -23.23
CA ILE A 79 -3.47 -3.61 -23.11
C ILE A 79 -4.00 -2.46 -23.95
N ASP A 80 -4.92 -2.76 -24.87
CA ASP A 80 -5.53 -1.77 -25.77
C ASP A 80 -4.51 -0.87 -26.49
N GLY A 81 -3.37 -1.46 -26.89
CA GLY A 81 -2.28 -0.78 -27.58
C GLY A 81 -1.38 0.09 -26.69
N LYS A 82 -1.61 0.13 -25.38
CA LYS A 82 -0.74 0.80 -24.39
C LYS A 82 0.20 -0.23 -23.76
N GLU A 83 1.50 0.01 -23.87
CA GLU A 83 2.54 -0.78 -23.19
C GLU A 83 2.80 -0.20 -21.78
N TYR A 84 2.49 -0.99 -20.76
CA TYR A 84 2.72 -0.66 -19.35
C TYR A 84 4.15 -0.99 -18.96
N ASP A 85 4.66 -0.34 -17.92
CA ASP A 85 6.02 -0.61 -17.45
C ASP A 85 6.05 -1.95 -16.69
N GLU A 86 7.25 -2.52 -16.58
CA GLU A 86 7.47 -3.78 -15.88
C GLU A 86 6.90 -3.73 -14.45
N CYS A 87 6.06 -4.71 -14.09
CA CYS A 87 5.40 -4.81 -12.79
C CYS A 87 4.41 -3.67 -12.43
N ASP A 88 3.93 -2.85 -13.37
CA ASP A 88 3.02 -1.72 -13.07
C ASP A 88 1.76 -2.13 -12.28
N PHE A 89 1.18 -3.30 -12.58
CA PHE A 89 -0.04 -3.77 -11.91
C PHE A 89 0.24 -4.48 -10.57
N CYS A 90 1.52 -4.67 -10.22
CA CYS A 90 1.91 -5.38 -9.01
C CYS A 90 1.74 -4.48 -7.77
N ARG A 91 1.05 -5.01 -6.76
CA ARG A 91 0.81 -4.31 -5.49
C ARG A 91 1.89 -4.58 -4.45
N ALA A 92 2.76 -5.56 -4.68
CA ALA A 92 3.70 -6.03 -3.67
C ALA A 92 4.71 -4.94 -3.27
N VAL A 93 5.06 -4.91 -2.00
CA VAL A 93 6.25 -4.20 -1.53
C VAL A 93 7.47 -5.07 -1.82
N CYS A 94 8.00 -4.94 -3.03
CA CYS A 94 9.01 -5.83 -3.59
C CYS A 94 10.41 -5.21 -3.53
N PRO A 95 11.49 -5.99 -3.29
CA PRO A 95 12.87 -5.50 -3.37
C PRO A 95 13.22 -4.85 -4.72
N SER A 96 12.55 -5.22 -5.81
CA SER A 96 12.84 -4.78 -7.19
C SER A 96 12.64 -3.29 -7.49
N ARG A 97 11.91 -2.55 -6.63
CA ARG A 97 11.55 -1.14 -6.86
C ARG A 97 11.27 -0.40 -5.56
N ASP A 98 11.25 0.93 -5.60
CA ASP A 98 11.04 1.78 -4.39
C ASP A 98 9.57 2.03 -4.04
N LEU A 99 8.65 1.66 -4.93
CA LEU A 99 7.23 1.81 -4.70
C LEU A 99 6.78 1.08 -3.42
N PHE A 100 5.94 1.76 -2.64
CA PHE A 100 5.35 1.27 -1.38
C PHE A 100 6.37 0.98 -0.27
N LYS A 101 7.48 1.71 -0.26
CA LYS A 101 8.45 1.71 0.83
C LYS A 101 8.57 3.10 1.43
N GLU A 102 8.82 3.17 2.73
CA GLU A 102 9.21 4.42 3.36
C GLU A 102 10.51 4.93 2.73
N PRO A 103 10.57 6.19 2.24
CA PRO A 103 11.68 6.68 1.41
C PRO A 103 13.00 6.83 2.18
N ASP A 104 12.95 6.85 3.51
CA ASP A 104 14.10 6.98 4.40
C ASP A 104 14.62 5.61 4.87
N SER A 105 13.73 4.75 5.34
CA SER A 105 14.05 3.48 6.00
C SER A 105 13.94 2.27 5.08
N GLY A 106 13.16 2.37 4.01
CA GLY A 106 12.80 1.25 3.14
C GLY A 106 11.75 0.31 3.75
N LEU A 107 11.13 0.68 4.87
CA LEU A 107 10.10 -0.13 5.52
C LEU A 107 8.86 -0.29 4.65
N PRO A 108 8.17 -1.44 4.70
CA PRO A 108 7.03 -1.69 3.85
C PRO A 108 5.82 -0.85 4.24
N LEU A 109 5.19 -0.24 3.23
CA LEU A 109 3.91 0.44 3.34
C LEU A 109 2.82 -0.49 2.81
N LYS A 110 1.71 -0.62 3.56
CA LYS A 110 0.54 -1.41 3.17
C LYS A 110 -0.71 -0.56 3.28
N CYS A 111 -1.61 -0.65 2.29
CA CYS A 111 -2.92 -0.02 2.38
C CYS A 111 -3.77 -0.77 3.42
N ASP A 112 -4.25 -0.04 4.41
CA ASP A 112 -5.05 -0.52 5.53
C ASP A 112 -6.53 -0.09 5.39
N MET A 113 -6.97 0.28 4.20
CA MET A 113 -8.32 0.83 3.95
C MET A 113 -8.68 2.04 4.84
N CYS A 114 -7.69 2.74 5.39
CA CYS A 114 -7.88 3.78 6.40
C CYS A 114 -8.70 3.28 7.61
N GLU A 115 -8.51 2.03 8.04
CA GLU A 115 -9.04 1.57 9.33
C GLU A 115 -8.61 2.55 10.42
N ASN A 116 -9.58 3.03 11.19
CA ASN A 116 -9.37 4.07 12.19
C ASN A 116 -10.41 3.94 13.29
N GLU A 117 -10.08 4.45 14.47
CA GLU A 117 -11.03 4.61 15.57
C GLU A 117 -11.26 6.11 15.84
N PRO A 118 -12.52 6.60 15.74
CA PRO A 118 -13.71 5.90 15.23
C PRO A 118 -13.61 5.57 13.72
N PRO A 119 -14.39 4.57 13.24
CA PRO A 119 -14.41 4.18 11.83
C PRO A 119 -14.79 5.33 10.91
N LEU A 120 -14.13 5.41 9.75
CA LEU A 120 -14.47 6.34 8.68
C LEU A 120 -15.60 5.77 7.82
N GLU A 121 -16.42 6.65 7.22
CA GLU A 121 -17.44 6.24 6.25
C GLU A 121 -16.81 5.64 4.98
N LYS A 122 -15.70 6.23 4.51
CA LYS A 122 -14.95 5.77 3.35
C LYS A 122 -13.46 6.11 3.46
N PRO A 123 -12.57 5.41 2.73
CA PRO A 123 -11.15 5.73 2.70
C PRO A 123 -10.87 7.15 2.18
N LYS A 124 -9.83 7.80 2.71
CA LYS A 124 -9.53 9.20 2.36
C LYS A 124 -9.20 9.42 0.88
N CYS A 125 -8.56 8.45 0.23
CA CYS A 125 -8.29 8.53 -1.21
C CYS A 125 -9.57 8.52 -2.06
N VAL A 126 -10.61 7.80 -1.62
CA VAL A 126 -11.95 7.79 -2.24
C VAL A 126 -12.66 9.12 -1.99
N GLU A 127 -12.64 9.61 -0.75
CA GLU A 127 -13.28 10.87 -0.35
C GLU A 127 -12.82 12.07 -1.16
N VAL A 128 -11.52 12.17 -1.49
CA VAL A 128 -10.98 13.30 -2.25
C VAL A 128 -11.06 13.12 -3.77
N CYS A 129 -11.47 11.95 -4.28
CA CYS A 129 -11.47 11.66 -5.71
C CYS A 129 -12.74 12.21 -6.37
N ILE A 130 -12.70 13.49 -6.75
CA ILE A 130 -13.85 14.20 -7.35
C ILE A 130 -14.33 13.57 -8.66
N ASN A 131 -13.42 12.94 -9.42
CA ASN A 131 -13.75 12.29 -10.70
C ASN A 131 -14.33 10.88 -10.54
N GLU A 132 -14.51 10.38 -9.32
CA GLU A 132 -15.04 9.05 -9.03
C GLU A 132 -14.24 7.90 -9.70
N VAL A 133 -12.92 8.11 -9.86
CA VAL A 133 -11.97 7.08 -10.28
C VAL A 133 -11.95 5.93 -9.27
N LEU A 134 -12.07 6.29 -7.98
CA LEU A 134 -12.05 5.36 -6.86
C LEU A 134 -13.44 5.35 -6.24
N THR A 135 -14.08 4.18 -6.17
CA THR A 135 -15.40 4.01 -5.52
C THR A 135 -15.34 2.89 -4.48
N TYR A 136 -15.97 3.10 -3.33
CA TYR A 136 -15.89 2.21 -2.16
C TYR A 136 -17.17 1.42 -1.96
N GLU A 137 -17.05 0.11 -1.77
CA GLU A 137 -18.16 -0.81 -1.53
C GLU A 137 -17.80 -1.81 -0.42
N GLU A 138 -18.82 -2.27 0.30
CA GLU A 138 -18.71 -3.27 1.36
C GLU A 138 -19.67 -4.42 1.13
N ARG A 139 -19.24 -5.64 1.40
CA ARG A 139 -20.08 -6.84 1.36
C ARG A 139 -19.73 -7.80 2.49
N GLU A 140 -20.68 -8.63 2.90
CA GLU A 140 -20.40 -9.74 3.83
C GLU A 140 -20.08 -11.01 3.04
N GLU A 141 -18.99 -11.68 3.40
CA GLU A 141 -18.63 -12.99 2.84
C GLU A 141 -18.28 -13.98 3.97
N GLU A 142 -18.66 -15.24 3.78
CA GLU A 142 -18.19 -16.33 4.63
C GLU A 142 -16.78 -16.72 4.20
N VAL A 143 -15.81 -16.52 5.08
CA VAL A 143 -14.40 -16.82 4.84
C VAL A 143 -13.87 -17.75 5.94
N ASP A 144 -12.82 -18.49 5.61
CA ASP A 144 -12.05 -19.22 6.61
C ASP A 144 -11.30 -18.22 7.51
N GLU A 145 -11.26 -18.50 8.81
CA GLU A 145 -10.52 -17.69 9.78
C GLU A 145 -9.00 -17.76 9.50
N GLU A 146 -8.43 -16.65 9.02
CA GLU A 146 -7.00 -16.48 8.77
C GLU A 146 -6.32 -15.71 9.90
N VAL A 147 -5.04 -16.01 10.14
CA VAL A 147 -4.20 -15.28 11.12
C VAL A 147 -3.83 -13.92 10.55
N GLU A 148 -4.28 -12.85 11.19
CA GLU A 148 -3.91 -11.49 10.83
C GLU A 148 -2.49 -11.21 11.34
N ILE A 149 -1.54 -11.07 10.41
CA ILE A 149 -0.17 -10.65 10.74
C ILE A 149 -0.18 -9.14 10.94
N GLU A 150 0.22 -8.68 12.13
CA GLU A 150 0.22 -7.26 12.45
C GLU A 150 1.28 -6.49 11.62
N ALA A 151 1.02 -5.20 11.38
CA ALA A 151 1.93 -4.34 10.62
C ALA A 151 3.33 -4.25 11.26
N VAL A 152 3.41 -4.31 12.59
CA VAL A 152 4.68 -4.30 13.34
C VAL A 152 5.49 -5.55 13.06
N GLU A 153 4.86 -6.72 13.04
CA GLU A 153 5.51 -7.99 12.73
C GLU A 153 6.05 -7.99 11.29
N THR A 154 5.27 -7.47 10.34
CA THR A 154 5.72 -7.34 8.93
C THR A 154 6.92 -6.41 8.80
N ALA A 155 6.91 -5.26 9.47
CA ALA A 155 8.01 -4.31 9.46
C ALA A 155 9.27 -4.91 10.10
N LEU A 156 9.14 -5.60 11.24
CA LEU A 156 10.25 -6.24 11.92
C LEU A 156 10.81 -7.41 11.10
N GLY A 157 9.93 -8.22 10.50
CA GLY A 157 10.29 -9.29 9.57
C GLY A 157 11.11 -8.77 8.39
N SER A 158 10.67 -7.67 7.77
CA SER A 158 11.43 -7.02 6.69
C SER A 158 12.83 -6.56 7.10
N LEU A 159 12.99 -6.06 8.34
CA LEU A 159 14.30 -5.69 8.88
C LEU A 159 15.17 -6.92 9.17
N ILE A 160 14.58 -8.00 9.69
CA ILE A 160 15.25 -9.28 9.95
C ILE A 160 15.75 -9.89 8.64
N ASP A 161 14.93 -9.90 7.59
CA ASP A 161 15.31 -10.42 6.28
C ASP A 161 16.50 -9.65 5.68
N LYS A 162 16.56 -8.33 5.93
CA LYS A 162 17.62 -7.46 5.40
C LYS A 162 18.90 -7.45 6.25
N HIS A 163 18.80 -7.66 7.57
CA HIS A 163 19.89 -7.40 8.50
C HIS A 163 20.27 -8.57 9.41
N GLY A 164 19.49 -9.65 9.40
CA GLY A 164 19.65 -10.80 10.28
C GLY A 164 19.03 -10.60 11.66
N LEU A 165 18.51 -11.69 12.25
CA LEU A 165 17.81 -11.67 13.54
C LEU A 165 18.69 -11.15 14.68
N ASP A 166 19.92 -11.66 14.78
CA ASP A 166 20.85 -11.32 15.87
C ASP A 166 21.10 -9.81 15.94
N LYS A 167 21.34 -9.18 14.79
CA LYS A 167 21.62 -7.73 14.72
C LYS A 167 20.41 -6.88 15.10
N ILE A 168 19.21 -7.31 14.72
CA ILE A 168 17.96 -6.63 15.09
C ILE A 168 17.71 -6.80 16.60
N ALA A 169 17.85 -8.01 17.13
CA ALA A 169 17.70 -8.30 18.56
C ALA A 169 18.67 -7.47 19.42
N ASP A 170 19.95 -7.44 19.06
CA ASP A 170 20.98 -6.64 19.75
C ASP A 170 20.69 -5.13 19.70
N THR A 171 20.11 -4.66 18.59
CA THR A 171 19.77 -3.23 18.44
C THR A 171 18.57 -2.86 19.31
N ILE A 172 17.54 -3.70 19.36
CA ILE A 172 16.39 -3.52 20.24
C ILE A 172 16.83 -3.52 21.71
N ALA A 173 17.65 -4.50 22.12
CA ALA A 173 18.16 -4.61 23.48
C ALA A 173 18.99 -3.38 23.91
N ARG A 174 19.80 -2.82 23.00
CA ARG A 174 20.54 -1.58 23.27
C ARG A 174 19.64 -0.35 23.37
N MET A 175 18.55 -0.29 22.59
CA MET A 175 17.60 0.83 22.62
C MET A 175 16.70 0.78 23.86
N SER A 176 16.26 -0.41 24.30
CA SER A 176 15.43 -0.57 25.51
C SER A 176 16.16 -0.14 26.78
N LEU A 177 17.50 -0.23 26.81
CA LEU A 177 18.33 0.26 27.92
C LEU A 177 18.47 1.79 27.96
N LYS A 178 18.13 2.49 26.87
CA LYS A 178 18.15 3.96 26.76
C LYS A 178 16.76 4.59 26.93
N SER A 179 15.73 3.76 27.07
CA SER A 179 14.31 4.15 27.17
C SER A 179 13.92 4.43 28.61
#